data_AF-A0A149UUB4-F1
#
_entry.id   AF-A0A149UUB4-F1
#
_cell.length_a   1.000
_cell.length_b   1.000
_cell.length_c   1.000
_cell.angle_alpha   90.00
_cell.angle_beta   90.00
_cell.angle_gamma   90.00
#
_symmetry.space_group_name_H-M   'P 1'
#
loop_
_entity.id
_entity.type
_entity.pdbx_description
1 polymer ?
#
loop_
_entity_poly.entity_id
_entity_poly.type
_entity_poly.pdbx_seq_one_letter_code
_entity_poly.pdbx_strand_id
1 'polypeptide(L)'
;MAIYHLSVKSISRSEGRSVVAAAAYRAGQELTDERQGLRHDYTRKQGVEDAFIVAPDGADWAQDRNALWNAAEAAEKRKDAKTGREYELALPAELDAGARAALARDFACELVDRYGVVADVAIHEPGREGDNRNHHAHILTTTRTARVDGLGAKTRVLDVASTASAEIEHMRAVWARQVNMALERHQVEQRVDHRSFERQGVAQEPTRHMGVSATTMERRSAREPPGREPVTDLGKQNAEIRERNRVLETARKAVEKAQEVFSGLEKRARLAVGLARKIGQRMEREREAERQRQELARQAEIRHQEDIRAVEREHNLERTRSRGRGRSRDRGYDPW
;
A
#
# COMPACT_ATOMS: atom_id res chain seq x y z
N MET A 1 8.44 5.60 -7.68
CA MET A 1 6.97 5.42 -7.72
C MET A 1 6.77 4.16 -8.52
N ALA A 2 6.42 3.07 -7.86
CA ALA A 2 6.08 1.84 -8.55
C ALA A 2 4.87 2.09 -9.46
N ILE A 3 4.94 1.62 -10.70
CA ILE A 3 3.91 1.82 -11.71
C ILE A 3 3.19 0.49 -11.92
N TYR A 4 1.86 0.53 -11.98
CA TYR A 4 1.07 -0.61 -12.42
C TYR A 4 0.85 -0.55 -13.94
N HIS A 5 1.19 -1.63 -14.65
CA HIS A 5 0.71 -1.88 -16.00
C HIS A 5 0.58 -3.37 -16.26
N LEU A 6 -0.57 -3.77 -16.79
CA LEU A 6 -0.78 -5.05 -17.45
C LEU A 6 -1.77 -4.85 -18.60
N SER A 7 -1.32 -5.10 -19.83
CA SER A 7 -2.18 -5.18 -21.00
C SER A 7 -2.08 -6.55 -21.66
N VAL A 8 -3.20 -7.00 -22.25
CA VAL A 8 -3.30 -8.29 -22.94
C VAL A 8 -3.76 -8.04 -24.37
N LYS A 9 -3.02 -8.56 -25.35
CA LYS A 9 -3.31 -8.40 -26.77
C LYS A 9 -3.24 -9.76 -27.45
N SER A 10 -4.10 -10.00 -28.44
CA SER A 10 -3.95 -11.19 -29.30
C SER A 10 -2.98 -10.87 -30.44
N ILE A 11 -2.27 -11.90 -30.92
CA ILE A 11 -1.53 -11.83 -32.19
C ILE A 11 -2.38 -12.58 -33.22
N SER A 12 -2.89 -11.85 -34.21
CA SER A 12 -3.77 -12.38 -35.23
C SER A 12 -3.18 -12.21 -36.63
N ARG A 13 -3.34 -13.25 -37.46
CA ARG A 13 -2.97 -13.22 -38.88
C ARG A 13 -3.76 -12.19 -39.68
N SER A 14 -5.02 -11.93 -39.30
CA SER A 14 -5.87 -10.93 -39.98
C SER A 14 -5.32 -9.50 -39.90
N GLU A 15 -4.45 -9.23 -38.93
CA GLU A 15 -3.77 -7.95 -38.75
C GLU A 15 -2.42 -7.92 -39.49
N GLY A 16 -2.11 -8.94 -40.30
CA GLY A 16 -0.82 -9.07 -40.97
C GLY A 16 0.34 -9.44 -40.04
N ARG A 17 0.06 -9.85 -38.79
CA ARG A 17 1.09 -10.18 -37.80
C ARG A 17 1.51 -11.65 -37.92
N SER A 18 2.80 -11.91 -37.70
CA SER A 18 3.38 -13.24 -37.48
C SER A 18 3.80 -13.36 -36.02
N VAL A 19 3.47 -14.49 -35.38
CA VAL A 19 3.91 -14.73 -33.98
C VAL A 19 5.40 -15.04 -33.92
N VAL A 20 5.97 -15.65 -34.97
CA VAL A 20 7.41 -15.89 -35.09
C VAL A 20 8.15 -14.56 -35.20
N ALA A 21 7.70 -13.66 -36.07
CA ALA A 21 8.25 -12.31 -36.17
C ALA A 21 8.12 -11.55 -34.84
N ALA A 22 6.99 -11.71 -34.15
CA ALA A 22 6.78 -11.09 -32.86
C ALA A 22 7.81 -11.61 -31.84
N ALA A 23 7.93 -12.92 -31.66
CA ALA A 23 8.88 -13.53 -30.73
C ALA A 23 10.33 -13.13 -31.02
N ALA A 24 10.76 -13.19 -32.28
CA ALA A 24 12.09 -12.75 -32.71
C ALA A 24 12.37 -11.30 -32.30
N TYR A 25 11.40 -10.40 -32.55
CA TYR A 25 11.53 -8.99 -32.21
C TYR A 25 11.63 -8.74 -30.70
N ARG A 26 10.84 -9.43 -29.87
CA ARG A 26 10.87 -9.23 -28.41
C ARG A 26 12.15 -9.81 -27.81
N ALA A 27 12.55 -11.01 -28.23
CA ALA A 27 13.74 -11.67 -27.71
C ALA A 27 15.06 -11.10 -28.28
N GLY A 28 15.00 -10.26 -29.33
CA GLY A 28 16.22 -9.78 -30.01
C GLY A 28 16.98 -10.90 -30.71
N GLN A 29 16.25 -11.89 -31.23
CA GLN A 29 16.81 -13.09 -31.85
C GLN A 29 16.51 -13.15 -33.35
N GLU A 30 17.18 -14.07 -34.01
CA GLU A 30 16.86 -14.48 -35.37
C GLU A 30 15.98 -15.72 -35.33
N LEU A 31 14.80 -15.64 -35.95
CA LEU A 31 13.91 -16.79 -36.15
C LEU A 31 13.43 -16.85 -37.61
N THR A 32 13.13 -18.04 -38.10
CA THR A 32 12.57 -18.27 -39.44
C THR A 32 11.10 -18.67 -39.33
N ASP A 33 10.20 -17.92 -39.98
CA ASP A 33 8.79 -18.27 -40.13
C ASP A 33 8.65 -19.23 -41.32
N GLU A 34 8.47 -20.52 -41.03
CA GLU A 34 8.38 -21.58 -42.03
C GLU A 34 7.12 -21.47 -42.89
N ARG A 35 6.03 -20.92 -42.33
CA ARG A 35 4.77 -20.73 -43.06
C ARG A 35 4.92 -19.69 -44.17
N GLN A 36 5.69 -18.63 -43.90
CA GLN A 36 5.90 -17.53 -44.84
C GLN A 36 7.21 -17.64 -45.63
N GLY A 37 8.13 -18.52 -45.22
CA GLY A 37 9.48 -18.60 -45.77
C GLY A 37 10.32 -17.36 -45.48
N LEU A 38 10.02 -16.64 -44.39
CA LEU A 38 10.65 -15.36 -44.04
C LEU A 38 11.59 -15.51 -42.85
N ARG A 39 12.78 -14.93 -42.95
CA ARG A 39 13.75 -14.82 -41.85
C ARG A 39 13.59 -13.47 -41.15
N HIS A 40 13.38 -13.50 -39.83
CA HIS A 40 13.22 -12.34 -38.96
C HIS A 40 14.45 -12.20 -38.07
N ASP A 41 15.37 -11.31 -38.43
CA ASP A 41 16.66 -11.12 -37.73
C ASP A 41 16.66 -9.81 -36.95
N TYR A 42 16.53 -9.92 -35.63
CA TYR A 42 16.59 -8.80 -34.69
C TYR A 42 17.79 -8.90 -33.76
N THR A 43 18.85 -9.62 -34.15
CA THR A 43 20.09 -9.78 -33.35
C THR A 43 20.81 -8.46 -33.04
N ARG A 44 20.54 -7.41 -33.83
CA ARG A 44 21.07 -6.06 -33.62
C ARG A 44 20.21 -5.20 -32.67
N LYS A 45 19.11 -5.73 -32.16
CA LYS A 45 18.24 -5.01 -31.23
C LYS A 45 18.96 -4.79 -29.90
N GLN A 46 18.90 -3.56 -29.41
CA GLN A 46 19.40 -3.21 -28.08
C GLN A 46 18.26 -3.17 -27.07
N GLY A 47 18.64 -3.29 -25.79
CA GLY A 47 17.73 -3.14 -24.67
C GLY A 47 16.91 -4.36 -24.30
N VAL A 48 17.30 -5.55 -24.76
CA VAL A 48 16.81 -6.82 -24.21
C VAL A 48 17.72 -7.18 -23.03
N GLU A 49 17.18 -7.10 -21.82
CA GLU A 49 17.88 -7.40 -20.55
C GLU A 49 17.97 -8.91 -20.31
N ASP A 50 16.89 -9.64 -20.60
CA ASP A 50 16.81 -11.10 -20.47
C ASP A 50 15.74 -11.69 -21.41
N ALA A 51 15.87 -12.96 -21.78
CA ALA A 51 14.87 -13.68 -22.57
C ALA A 51 14.89 -15.19 -22.28
N PHE A 52 13.77 -15.75 -21.82
CA PHE A 52 13.66 -17.16 -21.42
C PHE A 52 12.26 -17.71 -21.65
N ILE A 53 12.14 -19.05 -21.70
CA ILE A 53 10.87 -19.75 -21.89
C ILE A 53 10.49 -20.49 -20.61
N VAL A 54 9.23 -20.36 -20.20
CA VAL A 54 8.60 -21.16 -19.17
C VAL A 54 7.58 -22.07 -19.84
N ALA A 55 7.70 -23.37 -19.64
CA ALA A 55 6.85 -24.38 -20.25
C ALA A 55 6.35 -25.35 -19.17
N PRO A 56 5.20 -26.03 -19.39
CA PRO A 56 4.77 -27.11 -18.51
C PRO A 56 5.79 -28.25 -18.46
N ASP A 57 5.80 -29.01 -17.37
CA ASP A 57 6.64 -30.19 -17.23
C ASP A 57 6.48 -31.16 -18.41
N GLY A 58 7.61 -31.63 -18.94
CA GLY A 58 7.68 -32.56 -20.07
C GLY A 58 7.61 -31.91 -21.46
N ALA A 59 7.39 -30.59 -21.57
CA ALA A 59 7.38 -29.87 -22.85
C ALA A 59 8.76 -29.29 -23.23
N ASP A 60 9.84 -30.05 -23.05
CA ASP A 60 11.23 -29.57 -23.25
C ASP A 60 11.51 -29.08 -24.68
N TRP A 61 10.80 -29.64 -25.67
CA TRP A 61 10.86 -29.20 -27.07
C TRP A 61 10.54 -27.70 -27.23
N ALA A 62 9.74 -27.14 -26.33
CA ALA A 62 9.32 -25.74 -26.37
C ALA A 62 10.44 -24.76 -25.95
N GLN A 63 11.55 -25.25 -25.40
CA GLN A 63 12.71 -24.42 -25.05
C GLN A 63 13.45 -23.91 -26.29
N ASP A 64 13.28 -24.56 -27.44
CA ASP A 64 13.66 -23.98 -28.74
C ASP A 64 12.57 -22.99 -29.18
N ARG A 65 12.89 -21.70 -29.08
CA ARG A 65 11.99 -20.60 -29.45
C ARG A 65 11.55 -20.67 -30.92
N ASN A 66 12.43 -21.06 -31.84
CA ASN A 66 12.07 -21.17 -33.26
C ASN A 66 11.08 -22.33 -33.47
N ALA A 67 11.35 -23.48 -32.85
CA ALA A 67 10.45 -24.64 -32.90
C ALA A 67 9.09 -24.33 -32.26
N LEU A 68 9.07 -23.68 -31.09
CA LEU A 68 7.87 -23.27 -30.38
C LEU A 68 6.92 -22.44 -31.25
N TRP A 69 7.44 -21.35 -31.83
CA TRP A 69 6.59 -20.41 -32.54
C TRP A 69 6.19 -20.89 -33.93
N ASN A 70 6.99 -21.73 -34.59
CA ASN A 70 6.56 -22.44 -35.79
C ASN A 70 5.48 -23.49 -35.49
N ALA A 71 5.59 -24.23 -34.37
CA ALA A 71 4.52 -25.13 -33.93
C ALA A 71 3.21 -24.36 -33.66
N ALA A 72 3.29 -23.17 -33.06
CA ALA A 72 2.12 -22.31 -32.82
C ALA A 72 1.47 -21.81 -34.13
N GLU A 73 2.27 -21.45 -35.14
CA GLU A 73 1.75 -21.11 -36.47
C GLU A 73 1.12 -22.34 -37.16
N ALA A 74 1.82 -23.47 -37.18
CA ALA A 74 1.35 -24.68 -37.85
C ALA A 74 0.03 -25.23 -37.25
N ALA A 75 -0.17 -25.06 -35.94
CA ALA A 75 -1.37 -25.53 -35.25
C ALA A 75 -2.66 -24.77 -35.65
N GLU A 76 -2.54 -23.62 -36.31
CA GLU A 76 -3.67 -22.79 -36.71
C GLU A 76 -3.90 -22.81 -38.23
N LYS A 77 -5.11 -23.17 -38.65
CA LYS A 77 -5.45 -23.37 -40.07
C LYS A 77 -6.08 -22.14 -40.75
N ARG A 78 -6.76 -21.29 -40.00
CA ARG A 78 -7.53 -20.17 -40.58
C ARG A 78 -6.64 -18.96 -40.85
N LYS A 79 -7.00 -18.17 -41.87
CA LYS A 79 -6.33 -16.92 -42.24
C LYS A 79 -6.48 -15.80 -41.19
N ASP A 80 -7.48 -15.90 -40.33
CA ASP A 80 -7.81 -14.97 -39.26
C ASP A 80 -7.49 -15.54 -37.86
N ALA A 81 -6.70 -16.62 -37.82
CA ALA A 81 -6.41 -17.28 -36.56
C ALA A 81 -5.56 -16.41 -35.63
N LYS A 82 -5.90 -16.46 -34.34
CA LYS A 82 -5.04 -16.01 -33.24
C LYS A 82 -3.98 -17.07 -32.99
N THR A 83 -2.72 -16.71 -33.19
CA THR A 83 -1.56 -17.61 -33.12
C THR A 83 -0.82 -17.50 -31.78
N GLY A 84 -0.92 -16.34 -31.12
CA GLY A 84 -0.40 -16.12 -29.77
C GLY A 84 -1.21 -15.07 -29.00
N ARG A 85 -0.86 -14.90 -27.72
CA ARG A 85 -1.29 -13.77 -26.89
C ARG A 85 -0.07 -13.10 -26.28
N GLU A 86 -0.12 -11.79 -26.12
CA GLU A 86 0.95 -10.96 -25.58
C GLU A 86 0.45 -10.30 -24.30
N TYR A 87 1.18 -10.52 -23.20
CA TYR A 87 1.03 -9.79 -21.94
C TYR A 87 2.19 -8.80 -21.84
N GLU A 88 1.85 -7.53 -21.68
CA GLU A 88 2.82 -6.44 -21.52
C GLU A 88 2.73 -5.94 -20.08
N LEU A 89 3.83 -6.05 -19.34
CA LEU A 89 3.91 -5.81 -17.89
C LEU A 89 4.89 -4.68 -17.60
N ALA A 90 4.54 -3.73 -16.73
CA ALA A 90 5.53 -2.81 -16.17
C ALA A 90 6.25 -3.44 -14.98
N LEU A 91 7.57 -3.43 -15.00
CA LEU A 91 8.43 -3.91 -13.91
C LEU A 91 8.87 -2.72 -13.06
N PRO A 92 8.83 -2.80 -11.71
CA PRO A 92 9.26 -1.70 -10.86
C PRO A 92 10.75 -1.39 -11.05
N ALA A 93 11.06 -0.11 -11.28
CA ALA A 93 12.44 0.36 -11.38
C ALA A 93 13.19 0.32 -10.03
N GLU A 94 12.44 0.21 -8.93
CA GLU A 94 12.96 0.04 -7.58
C GLU A 94 13.59 -1.34 -7.33
N LEU A 95 13.28 -2.34 -8.17
CA LEU A 95 13.87 -3.68 -8.11
C LEU A 95 15.12 -3.77 -8.99
N ASP A 96 16.13 -4.53 -8.60
CA ASP A 96 17.28 -4.84 -9.47
C ASP A 96 16.89 -5.80 -10.62
N ALA A 97 17.81 -6.01 -11.57
CA ALA A 97 17.56 -6.85 -12.75
C ALA A 97 17.20 -8.30 -12.39
N GLY A 98 17.83 -8.88 -11.37
CA GLY A 98 17.56 -10.25 -10.93
C GLY A 98 16.17 -10.38 -10.32
N ALA A 99 15.78 -9.42 -9.46
CA ALA A 99 14.46 -9.35 -8.86
C ALA A 99 13.35 -9.12 -9.91
N ARG A 100 13.62 -8.29 -10.92
CA ARG A 100 12.72 -8.12 -12.07
C ARG A 100 12.55 -9.40 -12.88
N ALA A 101 13.64 -10.13 -13.15
CA ALA A 101 13.60 -11.41 -13.85
C ALA A 101 12.83 -12.48 -13.07
N ALA A 102 13.06 -12.57 -11.75
CA ALA A 102 12.30 -13.46 -10.87
C ALA A 102 10.80 -13.12 -10.87
N LEU A 103 10.44 -11.84 -10.75
CA LEU A 103 9.04 -11.39 -10.77
C LEU A 103 8.35 -11.70 -12.12
N ALA A 104 9.03 -11.47 -13.25
CA ALA A 104 8.50 -11.83 -14.57
C ALA A 104 8.32 -13.35 -14.73
N ARG A 105 9.25 -14.14 -14.19
CA ARG A 105 9.17 -15.61 -14.17
C ARG A 105 8.01 -16.10 -13.31
N ASP A 106 7.83 -15.56 -12.11
CA ASP A 106 6.72 -15.92 -11.21
C ASP A 106 5.35 -15.70 -11.88
N PHE A 107 5.20 -14.58 -12.62
CA PHE A 107 3.98 -14.33 -13.36
C PHE A 107 3.84 -15.26 -14.57
N ALA A 108 4.93 -15.56 -15.29
CA ALA A 108 4.92 -16.53 -16.38
C ALA A 108 4.53 -17.94 -15.90
N CYS A 109 5.03 -18.38 -14.74
CA CYS A 109 4.63 -19.64 -14.10
C CYS A 109 3.13 -19.66 -13.81
N GLU A 110 2.55 -18.59 -13.26
CA GLU A 110 1.09 -18.51 -13.07
C GLU A 110 0.32 -18.74 -14.38
N LEU A 111 0.77 -18.16 -15.50
CA LEU A 111 0.14 -18.37 -16.80
C LEU A 111 0.24 -19.84 -17.26
N VAL A 112 1.41 -20.43 -17.09
CA VAL A 112 1.70 -21.81 -17.46
C VAL A 112 0.87 -22.78 -16.61
N ASP A 113 0.88 -22.62 -15.29
CA ASP A 113 0.15 -23.48 -14.36
C ASP A 113 -1.37 -23.39 -14.56
N ARG A 114 -1.86 -22.16 -14.77
CA ARG A 114 -3.30 -21.92 -14.89
C ARG A 114 -3.88 -22.36 -16.23
N TYR A 115 -3.12 -22.23 -17.33
CA TYR A 115 -3.62 -22.46 -18.68
C TYR A 115 -2.98 -23.63 -19.42
N GLY A 116 -1.93 -24.24 -18.87
CA GLY A 116 -1.13 -25.29 -19.50
C GLY A 116 -0.42 -24.83 -20.77
N VAL A 117 -0.28 -23.52 -21.00
CA VAL A 117 0.37 -22.93 -22.18
C VAL A 117 1.88 -22.86 -22.01
N VAL A 118 2.61 -22.53 -23.07
CA VAL A 118 4.00 -22.09 -22.96
C VAL A 118 4.03 -20.56 -22.91
N ALA A 119 4.91 -20.00 -22.09
CA ALA A 119 5.14 -18.57 -21.94
C ALA A 119 6.60 -18.22 -22.31
N ASP A 120 6.79 -17.43 -23.37
CA ASP A 120 8.07 -16.89 -23.80
C ASP A 120 8.23 -15.46 -23.29
N VAL A 121 9.20 -15.24 -22.42
CA VAL A 121 9.42 -13.98 -21.71
C VAL A 121 10.59 -13.24 -22.34
N ALA A 122 10.42 -11.95 -22.57
CA ALA A 122 11.51 -11.03 -22.88
C ALA A 122 11.39 -9.77 -22.00
N ILE A 123 12.48 -9.45 -21.29
CA ILE A 123 12.58 -8.29 -20.39
C ILE A 123 13.37 -7.20 -21.08
N HIS A 124 12.81 -6.00 -21.09
CA HIS A 124 13.35 -4.86 -21.81
C HIS A 124 13.74 -3.75 -20.84
N GLU A 125 14.91 -3.17 -21.09
CA GLU A 125 15.37 -1.99 -20.38
C GLU A 125 14.64 -0.73 -20.89
N PRO A 126 14.59 0.34 -20.09
CA PRO A 126 14.11 1.64 -20.53
C PRO A 126 14.86 2.11 -21.78
N GLY A 127 14.13 2.49 -22.82
CA GLY A 127 14.76 3.08 -24.00
C GLY A 127 15.49 4.38 -23.65
N ARG A 128 16.63 4.63 -24.30
CA ARG A 128 17.52 5.80 -24.06
C ARG A 128 16.83 7.18 -24.09
N GLU A 129 15.69 7.26 -24.76
CA GLU A 129 14.93 8.50 -24.98
C GLU A 129 13.57 8.50 -24.27
N GLY A 130 13.31 7.47 -23.46
CA GLY A 130 12.07 7.29 -22.71
C GLY A 130 12.22 7.65 -21.24
N ASP A 131 11.19 7.32 -20.45
CA ASP A 131 11.32 7.34 -19.00
C ASP A 131 12.27 6.22 -18.58
N ASN A 132 13.40 6.56 -17.96
CA ASN A 132 14.43 5.63 -17.46
C ASN A 132 13.91 4.67 -16.37
N ARG A 133 12.64 4.76 -15.98
CA ARG A 133 11.98 3.82 -15.07
C ARG A 133 11.12 2.79 -15.78
N ASN A 134 10.95 2.88 -17.10
CA ASN A 134 10.06 2.02 -17.87
C ASN A 134 10.68 0.65 -18.21
N HIS A 135 11.11 -0.09 -17.18
CA HIS A 135 11.40 -1.50 -17.32
C HIS A 135 10.09 -2.24 -17.58
N HIS A 136 10.09 -3.14 -18.56
CA HIS A 136 8.88 -3.88 -18.92
C HIS A 136 9.20 -5.28 -19.42
N ALA A 137 8.24 -6.17 -19.29
CA ALA A 137 8.31 -7.52 -19.85
C ALA A 137 7.23 -7.71 -20.90
N HIS A 138 7.61 -8.36 -22.00
CA HIS A 138 6.68 -8.99 -22.92
C HIS A 138 6.64 -10.48 -22.62
N ILE A 139 5.46 -11.02 -22.39
CA ILE A 139 5.24 -12.46 -22.27
C ILE A 139 4.32 -12.90 -23.39
N LEU A 140 4.86 -13.66 -24.33
CA LEU A 140 4.09 -14.28 -25.40
C LEU A 140 3.66 -15.67 -24.94
N THR A 141 2.36 -15.95 -24.96
CA THR A 141 1.83 -17.29 -24.69
C THR A 141 1.26 -17.94 -25.93
N THR A 142 1.42 -19.25 -26.04
CA THR A 142 0.71 -20.05 -27.03
C THR A 142 -0.80 -19.95 -26.82
N THR A 143 -1.60 -20.17 -27.88
CA THR A 143 -3.07 -20.26 -27.73
C THR A 143 -3.55 -21.68 -27.39
N ARG A 144 -2.62 -22.62 -27.24
CA ARG A 144 -2.86 -24.04 -27.00
C ARG A 144 -2.02 -24.54 -25.84
N THR A 145 -2.54 -25.54 -25.14
CA THR A 145 -1.78 -26.24 -24.10
C THR A 145 -0.54 -26.90 -24.71
N ALA A 146 0.55 -27.05 -23.98
CA ALA A 146 1.68 -27.88 -24.39
C ALA A 146 1.65 -29.26 -23.74
N ARG A 147 2.22 -30.23 -24.44
CA ARG A 147 2.38 -31.65 -24.06
C ARG A 147 3.78 -32.09 -24.44
N VAL A 148 4.15 -33.32 -24.07
CA VAL A 148 5.45 -33.92 -24.38
C VAL A 148 5.76 -33.99 -25.88
N ASP A 149 4.73 -34.11 -26.72
CA ASP A 149 4.81 -34.32 -28.16
C ASP A 149 4.44 -33.09 -28.99
N GLY A 150 4.15 -31.95 -28.37
CA GLY A 150 3.81 -30.71 -29.07
C GLY A 150 2.65 -29.92 -28.45
N LEU A 151 2.02 -29.07 -29.28
CA LEU A 151 0.85 -28.30 -28.88
C LEU A 151 -0.44 -29.14 -28.95
N GLY A 152 -1.21 -29.09 -27.87
CA GLY A 152 -2.49 -29.79 -27.71
C GLY A 152 -3.73 -28.92 -27.98
N ALA A 153 -4.69 -28.99 -27.05
CA ALA A 153 -6.00 -28.38 -27.19
C ALA A 153 -5.93 -26.85 -27.12
N LYS A 154 -6.82 -26.17 -27.84
CA LYS A 154 -6.92 -24.71 -27.83
C LYS A 154 -7.52 -24.22 -26.51
N THR A 155 -6.82 -23.30 -25.85
CA THR A 155 -7.31 -22.59 -24.67
C THR A 155 -8.43 -21.63 -25.09
N ARG A 156 -9.61 -21.75 -24.46
CA ARG A 156 -10.81 -20.95 -24.80
C ARG A 156 -11.13 -19.87 -23.75
N VAL A 157 -10.54 -19.95 -22.56
CA VAL A 157 -10.88 -19.10 -21.41
C VAL A 157 -10.74 -17.60 -21.68
N LEU A 158 -9.77 -17.21 -22.52
CA LEU A 158 -9.54 -15.83 -22.95
C LEU A 158 -10.13 -15.49 -24.34
N ASP A 159 -10.78 -16.44 -25.01
CA ASP A 159 -11.42 -16.20 -26.31
C ASP A 159 -12.92 -15.94 -26.22
N VAL A 160 -13.54 -16.30 -25.09
CA VAL A 160 -14.97 -16.11 -24.87
C VAL A 160 -15.21 -14.80 -24.13
N ALA A 161 -15.96 -13.89 -24.75
CA ALA A 161 -16.17 -12.54 -24.20
C ALA A 161 -16.75 -12.53 -22.78
N SER A 162 -17.61 -13.49 -22.43
CA SER A 162 -18.22 -13.59 -21.10
C SER A 162 -17.23 -13.99 -20.00
N THR A 163 -16.15 -14.70 -20.32
CA THR A 163 -15.14 -15.13 -19.35
C THR A 163 -13.87 -14.28 -19.42
N ALA A 164 -13.54 -13.74 -20.59
CA ALA A 164 -12.28 -13.03 -20.81
C ALA A 164 -12.11 -11.82 -19.88
N SER A 165 -13.16 -11.03 -19.65
CA SER A 165 -13.08 -9.86 -18.78
C SER A 165 -12.77 -10.22 -17.33
N ALA A 166 -13.44 -11.25 -16.79
CA ALA A 166 -13.20 -11.72 -15.43
C ALA A 166 -11.80 -12.33 -15.29
N GLU A 167 -11.36 -13.05 -16.30
CA GLU A 167 -10.03 -13.67 -16.32
C GLU A 167 -8.92 -12.62 -16.40
N ILE A 168 -9.06 -11.62 -17.28
CA ILE A 168 -8.11 -10.50 -17.35
C ILE A 168 -8.08 -9.74 -16.01
N GLU A 169 -9.24 -9.49 -15.39
CA GLU A 169 -9.30 -8.85 -14.07
C GLU A 169 -8.58 -9.69 -13.00
N HIS A 170 -8.76 -11.01 -13.02
CA HIS A 170 -8.04 -11.92 -12.12
C HIS A 170 -6.52 -11.81 -12.31
N MET A 171 -6.04 -11.87 -13.55
CA MET A 171 -4.62 -11.77 -13.87
C MET A 171 -4.01 -10.43 -13.48
N ARG A 172 -4.77 -9.34 -13.69
CA ARG A 172 -4.42 -8.00 -13.21
C ARG A 172 -4.26 -7.96 -11.70
N ALA A 173 -5.18 -8.58 -10.96
CA ALA A 173 -5.09 -8.69 -9.52
C ALA A 173 -3.89 -9.55 -9.08
N VAL A 174 -3.62 -10.68 -9.76
CA VAL A 174 -2.43 -11.52 -9.50
C VAL A 174 -1.16 -10.70 -9.68
N TRP A 175 -1.04 -9.99 -10.81
CA TRP A 175 0.13 -9.19 -11.10
C TRP A 175 0.37 -8.11 -10.04
N ALA A 176 -0.67 -7.34 -9.67
CA ALA A 176 -0.55 -6.35 -8.60
C ALA A 176 -0.10 -6.97 -7.27
N ARG A 177 -0.61 -8.16 -6.91
CA ARG A 177 -0.16 -8.88 -5.70
C ARG A 177 1.31 -9.27 -5.80
N GLN A 178 1.75 -9.88 -6.90
CA GLN A 178 3.14 -10.30 -7.06
C GLN A 178 4.10 -9.11 -7.03
N VAL A 179 3.77 -8.01 -7.70
CA VAL A 179 4.54 -6.75 -7.64
C VAL A 179 4.64 -6.25 -6.20
N ASN A 180 3.53 -6.18 -5.47
CA ASN A 180 3.53 -5.70 -4.09
C ASN A 180 4.35 -6.59 -3.15
N MET A 181 4.28 -7.92 -3.31
CA MET A 181 5.11 -8.85 -2.55
C MET A 181 6.59 -8.68 -2.88
N ALA A 182 6.95 -8.49 -4.15
CA ALA A 182 8.33 -8.25 -4.55
C ALA A 182 8.86 -6.94 -3.96
N LEU A 183 8.10 -5.85 -4.04
CA LEU A 183 8.45 -4.57 -3.44
C LEU A 183 8.63 -4.70 -1.92
N GLU A 184 7.73 -5.41 -1.24
CA GLU A 184 7.83 -5.66 0.20
C GLU A 184 9.08 -6.46 0.59
N ARG A 185 9.39 -7.55 -0.13
CA ARG A 185 10.61 -8.35 0.11
C ARG A 185 11.89 -7.53 -0.03
N HIS A 186 11.87 -6.53 -0.92
CA HIS A 186 12.98 -5.61 -1.14
C HIS A 186 12.91 -4.33 -0.30
N GLN A 187 12.05 -4.30 0.74
CA GLN A 187 11.88 -3.17 1.68
C GLN A 187 11.51 -1.84 0.99
N VAL A 188 10.83 -1.94 -0.15
CA VAL A 188 10.32 -0.79 -0.89
C VAL A 188 8.92 -0.48 -0.38
N GLU A 189 8.65 0.74 0.09
CA GLU A 189 7.36 1.12 0.69
C GLU A 189 6.23 1.28 -0.33
N GLN A 190 6.57 1.57 -1.59
CA GLN A 190 5.58 1.82 -2.63
C GLN A 190 4.73 0.56 -2.90
N ARG A 191 3.46 0.78 -3.23
CA ARG A 191 2.52 -0.28 -3.61
C ARG A 191 1.77 0.11 -4.88
N VAL A 192 1.32 -0.90 -5.61
CA VAL A 192 0.53 -0.76 -6.83
C VAL A 192 -0.85 -1.36 -6.63
N ASP A 193 -1.82 -0.85 -7.38
CA ASP A 193 -3.18 -1.39 -7.44
C ASP A 193 -3.63 -1.43 -8.90
N HIS A 194 -4.29 -2.54 -9.27
CA HIS A 194 -4.74 -2.80 -10.63
C HIS A 194 -6.04 -2.07 -11.00
N ARG A 195 -6.78 -1.63 -9.98
CA ARG A 195 -8.07 -0.96 -10.14
C ARG A 195 -7.86 0.49 -10.60
N SER A 196 -8.87 1.08 -11.23
CA SER A 196 -8.85 2.52 -11.53
C SER A 196 -8.80 3.35 -10.25
N PHE A 197 -8.30 4.59 -10.33
CA PHE A 197 -8.32 5.52 -9.18
C PHE A 197 -9.72 5.68 -8.58
N GLU A 198 -10.76 5.73 -9.43
CA GLU A 198 -12.16 5.72 -9.01
C GLU A 198 -12.51 4.50 -8.14
N ARG A 199 -12.16 3.27 -8.59
CA ARG A 199 -12.41 2.04 -7.82
C ARG A 199 -11.55 1.90 -6.57
N GLN A 200 -10.47 2.66 -6.47
CA GLN A 200 -9.66 2.78 -5.25
C GLN A 200 -10.20 3.84 -4.28
N GLY A 201 -11.13 4.70 -4.72
CA GLY A 201 -11.58 5.86 -3.96
C GLY A 201 -10.52 6.97 -3.88
N VAL A 202 -9.57 6.99 -4.81
CA VAL A 202 -8.50 8.00 -4.86
C VAL A 202 -8.97 9.16 -5.71
N ALA A 203 -8.94 10.37 -5.15
CA ALA A 203 -9.29 11.61 -5.84
C ALA A 203 -8.14 12.07 -6.77
N GLN A 204 -7.81 11.23 -7.75
CA GLN A 204 -6.79 11.50 -8.76
C GLN A 204 -7.38 11.29 -10.16
N GLU A 205 -7.14 12.25 -11.05
CA GLU A 205 -7.58 12.16 -12.45
C GLU A 205 -6.56 11.35 -13.27
N PRO A 206 -6.97 10.30 -13.99
CA PRO A 206 -6.06 9.52 -14.82
C PRO A 206 -5.64 10.31 -16.06
N THR A 207 -4.36 10.20 -16.43
CA THR A 207 -3.85 10.75 -17.69
C THR A 207 -4.39 9.98 -18.90
N ARG A 208 -4.51 10.65 -20.04
CA ARG A 208 -4.95 10.08 -21.31
C ARG A 208 -3.81 9.38 -22.04
N HIS A 209 -4.11 8.24 -22.66
CA HIS A 209 -3.13 7.49 -23.46
C HIS A 209 -2.77 8.28 -24.74
N MET A 210 -1.49 8.58 -24.92
CA MET A 210 -1.00 9.43 -26.02
C MET A 210 -0.86 8.68 -27.35
N GLY A 211 -0.67 7.36 -27.30
CA GLY A 211 -0.32 6.58 -28.49
C GLY A 211 1.08 6.90 -29.03
N VAL A 212 1.52 6.10 -30.01
CA VAL A 212 2.90 6.17 -30.54
C VAL A 212 3.17 7.51 -31.23
N SER A 213 2.25 7.99 -32.06
CA SER A 213 2.43 9.21 -32.85
C SER A 213 2.65 10.44 -31.96
N ALA A 214 1.75 10.69 -31.00
CA ALA A 214 1.91 11.83 -30.09
C ALA A 214 3.15 11.69 -29.20
N THR A 215 3.45 10.47 -28.71
CA THR A 215 4.68 10.23 -27.93
C THR A 215 5.94 10.58 -28.73
N THR A 216 6.00 10.21 -30.00
CA THR A 216 7.14 10.53 -30.88
C THR A 216 7.25 12.03 -31.12
N MET A 217 6.14 12.73 -31.35
CA MET A 217 6.13 14.19 -31.53
C MET A 217 6.65 14.91 -30.28
N GLU A 218 6.17 14.53 -29.09
CA GLU A 218 6.66 15.10 -27.83
C GLU A 218 8.15 14.83 -27.61
N ARG A 219 8.61 13.59 -27.87
CA ARG A 219 10.04 13.23 -27.74
C ARG A 219 10.93 13.99 -28.71
N ARG A 220 10.43 14.34 -29.91
CA ARG A 220 11.17 15.14 -30.87
C ARG A 220 11.28 16.57 -30.38
N SER A 221 10.15 17.17 -29.96
CA SER A 221 10.13 18.55 -29.47
C SER A 221 10.98 18.74 -28.21
N ALA A 222 11.00 17.77 -27.29
CA ALA A 222 11.83 17.82 -26.09
C ALA A 222 13.35 17.91 -26.35
N ARG A 223 13.81 17.65 -27.59
CA ARG A 223 15.23 17.78 -27.99
C ARG A 223 15.59 19.17 -28.50
N GLU A 224 14.60 19.96 -28.91
CA GLU A 224 14.80 21.26 -29.54
C GLU A 224 14.63 22.38 -28.50
N PRO A 225 15.65 23.23 -28.23
CA PRO A 225 15.50 24.32 -27.27
C PRO A 225 14.36 25.29 -27.66
N PRO A 226 13.53 25.77 -26.71
CA PRO A 226 13.64 25.61 -25.25
C PRO A 226 13.07 24.29 -24.69
N GLY A 227 12.50 23.42 -25.53
CA GLY A 227 12.36 21.98 -25.32
C GLY A 227 11.85 21.51 -23.96
N ARG A 228 10.70 22.04 -23.49
CA ARG A 228 10.07 21.58 -22.25
C ARG A 228 8.55 21.60 -22.22
N GLU A 229 7.90 22.34 -23.12
CA GLU A 229 6.44 22.41 -23.14
C GLU A 229 5.83 21.33 -24.06
N PRO A 230 4.70 20.71 -23.65
CA PRO A 230 4.03 19.75 -24.50
C PRO A 230 3.52 20.39 -25.80
N VAL A 231 3.82 19.76 -26.94
CA VAL A 231 3.45 20.30 -28.26
C VAL A 231 2.13 19.74 -28.78
N THR A 232 1.72 18.57 -28.31
CA THR A 232 0.45 17.93 -28.70
C THR A 232 -0.66 18.30 -27.73
N ASP A 233 -1.90 18.34 -28.22
CA ASP A 233 -3.07 18.61 -27.37
C ASP A 233 -3.21 17.59 -26.24
N LEU A 234 -2.92 16.32 -26.53
CA LEU A 234 -2.89 15.25 -25.51
C LEU A 234 -1.78 15.46 -24.49
N GLY A 235 -0.60 15.92 -24.92
CA GLY A 235 0.51 16.26 -24.04
C GLY A 235 0.15 17.41 -23.09
N LYS A 236 -0.49 18.46 -23.61
CA LYS A 236 -0.96 19.62 -22.83
C LYS A 236 -2.02 19.21 -21.81
N GLN A 237 -3.04 18.47 -22.23
CA GLN A 237 -4.08 17.93 -21.34
C GLN A 237 -3.46 17.05 -20.23
N ASN A 238 -2.51 16.18 -20.56
CA ASN A 238 -1.83 15.36 -19.56
C ASN A 238 -0.96 16.18 -18.60
N ALA A 239 -0.34 17.26 -19.06
CA ALA A 239 0.38 18.18 -18.18
C ALA A 239 -0.56 18.88 -17.19
N GLU A 240 -1.72 19.36 -17.66
CA GLU A 240 -2.75 19.96 -16.81
C GLU A 240 -3.32 18.97 -15.79
N ILE A 241 -3.57 17.72 -16.19
CA ILE A 241 -4.01 16.64 -15.28
C ILE A 241 -2.96 16.40 -14.19
N ARG A 242 -1.67 16.31 -14.56
CA ARG A 242 -0.59 16.10 -13.59
C ARG A 242 -0.49 17.26 -12.61
N GLU A 243 -0.65 18.49 -13.07
CA GLU A 243 -0.62 19.67 -12.19
C GLU A 243 -1.81 19.69 -11.24
N ARG A 244 -3.03 19.44 -11.72
CA ARG A 244 -4.22 19.32 -10.87
C ARG A 244 -4.07 18.23 -9.81
N ASN A 245 -3.55 17.05 -10.20
CA ASN A 245 -3.26 15.97 -9.26
C ASN A 245 -2.21 16.34 -8.21
N ARG A 246 -1.17 17.10 -8.60
CA ARG A 246 -0.13 17.57 -7.67
C ARG A 246 -0.70 18.53 -6.62
N VAL A 247 -1.57 19.45 -7.04
CA VAL A 247 -2.26 20.37 -6.14
C VAL A 247 -3.16 19.61 -5.16
N LEU A 248 -3.95 18.65 -5.66
CA LEU A 248 -4.82 17.81 -4.83
C LEU A 248 -4.04 17.01 -3.79
N GLU A 249 -2.92 16.39 -4.19
CA GLU A 249 -2.07 15.62 -3.28
C GLU A 249 -1.43 16.51 -2.21
N THR A 250 -1.00 17.72 -2.58
CA THR A 250 -0.43 18.69 -1.62
C THR A 250 -1.48 19.13 -0.60
N ALA A 251 -2.70 19.45 -1.07
CA ALA A 251 -3.81 19.82 -0.21
C ALA A 251 -4.19 18.66 0.74
N ARG A 252 -4.24 17.43 0.22
CA ARG A 252 -4.52 16.22 1.02
C ARG A 252 -3.50 16.04 2.14
N LYS A 253 -2.20 16.08 1.84
CA LYS A 253 -1.14 15.95 2.87
C LYS A 253 -1.20 17.05 3.91
N ALA A 254 -1.56 18.28 3.50
CA ALA A 254 -1.76 19.38 4.43
C ALA A 254 -2.93 19.13 5.40
N VAL A 255 -4.05 18.60 4.88
CA VAL A 255 -5.21 18.22 5.70
C VAL A 255 -4.86 17.07 6.66
N GLU A 256 -4.19 16.03 6.19
CA GLU A 256 -3.75 14.89 7.04
C GLU A 256 -2.84 15.39 8.18
N LYS A 257 -1.83 16.21 7.87
CA LYS A 257 -0.95 16.80 8.88
C LYS A 257 -1.71 17.68 9.88
N ALA A 258 -2.67 18.47 9.41
CA ALA A 258 -3.51 19.27 10.30
C ALA A 258 -4.33 18.38 11.23
N GLN A 259 -4.96 17.31 10.72
CA GLN A 259 -5.71 16.34 11.52
C GLN A 259 -4.85 15.67 12.59
N GLU A 260 -3.61 15.29 12.26
CA GLU A 260 -2.67 14.75 13.24
C GLU A 260 -2.38 15.73 14.37
N VAL A 261 -2.09 17.00 14.04
CA VAL A 261 -1.84 18.06 15.03
C VAL A 261 -3.07 18.27 15.92
N PHE A 262 -4.26 18.39 15.33
CA PHE A 262 -5.50 18.54 16.08
C PHE A 262 -5.76 17.36 17.02
N SER A 263 -5.56 16.12 16.55
CA SER A 263 -5.71 14.92 17.38
C SER A 263 -4.71 14.91 18.56
N GLY A 264 -3.50 15.40 18.34
CA GLY A 264 -2.47 15.54 19.37
C GLY A 264 -2.86 16.59 20.43
N LEU A 265 -3.39 17.73 20.00
CA LEU A 265 -3.89 18.78 20.89
C LEU A 265 -5.08 18.28 21.72
N GLU A 266 -6.02 17.56 21.11
CA GLU A 266 -7.18 17.00 21.80
C GLU A 266 -6.76 16.01 22.91
N LYS A 267 -5.81 15.12 22.61
CA LYS A 267 -5.23 14.20 23.62
C LYS A 267 -4.61 14.96 24.80
N ARG A 268 -3.85 16.03 24.53
CA ARG A 268 -3.24 16.88 25.57
C ARG A 268 -4.29 17.61 26.41
N ALA A 269 -5.32 18.17 25.79
CA ALA A 269 -6.41 18.84 26.48
C ALA A 269 -7.15 17.89 27.44
N ARG A 270 -7.46 16.66 26.99
CA ARG A 270 -8.08 15.63 27.84
C ARG A 270 -7.21 15.28 29.06
N LEU A 271 -5.89 15.17 28.89
CA LEU A 271 -4.96 14.92 30.00
C LEU A 271 -4.93 16.09 31.00
N ALA A 272 -4.91 17.33 30.51
CA ALA A 272 -4.93 18.53 31.36
C ALA A 272 -6.21 18.62 32.21
N VAL A 273 -7.37 18.37 31.60
CA VAL A 273 -8.67 18.32 32.32
C VAL A 273 -8.67 17.19 33.36
N GLY A 274 -8.13 16.02 33.01
CA GLY A 274 -8.00 14.89 33.93
C GLY A 274 -7.10 15.21 35.14
N LEU A 275 -5.99 15.91 34.93
CA LEU A 275 -5.09 16.35 36.00
C LEU A 275 -5.77 17.40 36.89
N ALA A 276 -6.41 18.41 36.30
CA ALA A 276 -7.16 19.43 37.05
C ALA A 276 -8.24 18.80 37.92
N ARG A 277 -8.97 17.80 37.41
CA ARG A 277 -9.97 17.05 38.17
C ARG A 277 -9.36 16.30 39.36
N LYS A 278 -8.20 15.64 39.19
CA LYS A 278 -7.49 14.95 40.28
C LYS A 278 -7.01 15.92 41.35
N ILE A 279 -6.46 17.07 40.94
CA ILE A 279 -6.03 18.13 41.87
C ILE A 279 -7.23 18.65 42.66
N GLY A 280 -8.36 18.93 41.99
CA GLY A 280 -9.59 19.36 42.65
C GLY A 280 -10.07 18.37 43.71
N GLN A 281 -10.15 17.08 43.36
CA GLN A 281 -10.54 16.01 44.30
C GLN A 281 -9.59 15.89 45.49
N ARG A 282 -8.29 16.11 45.28
CA ARG A 282 -7.30 16.10 46.38
C ARG A 282 -7.51 17.27 47.33
N MET A 283 -7.71 18.48 46.79
CA MET A 283 -7.96 19.66 47.62
C MET A 283 -9.28 19.56 48.39
N GLU A 284 -10.33 18.98 47.81
CA GLU A 284 -11.58 18.71 48.53
C GLU A 284 -11.37 17.77 49.71
N ARG A 285 -10.65 16.66 49.50
CA ARG A 285 -10.31 15.72 50.58
C ARG A 285 -9.49 16.38 51.68
N GLU A 286 -8.51 17.21 51.32
CA GLU A 286 -7.70 17.96 52.30
C GLU A 286 -8.57 18.95 53.10
N ARG A 287 -9.48 19.69 52.44
CA ARG A 287 -10.43 20.59 53.11
C ARG A 287 -11.43 19.86 54.01
N GLU A 288 -11.91 18.69 53.60
CA GLU A 288 -12.78 17.85 54.43
C GLU A 288 -12.04 17.32 55.65
N ALA A 289 -10.81 16.82 55.47
CA ALA A 289 -9.97 16.38 56.57
C ALA A 289 -9.63 17.51 57.54
N GLU A 290 -9.37 18.72 57.03
CA GLU A 290 -9.14 19.90 57.87
C GLU A 290 -10.40 20.30 58.65
N ARG A 291 -11.57 20.31 58.00
CA ARG A 291 -12.86 20.54 58.68
C ARG A 291 -13.11 19.51 59.79
N GLN A 292 -12.88 18.23 59.52
CA GLN A 292 -12.98 17.17 60.52
C GLN A 292 -12.02 17.38 61.69
N ARG A 293 -10.77 17.79 61.43
CA ARG A 293 -9.79 18.10 62.48
C ARG A 293 -10.24 19.28 63.34
N GLN A 294 -10.75 20.35 62.73
CA GLN A 294 -11.28 21.51 63.45
C GLN A 294 -12.51 21.14 64.29
N GLU A 295 -13.40 20.31 63.76
CA GLU A 295 -14.57 19.80 64.48
C GLU A 295 -14.15 18.97 65.70
N LEU A 296 -13.20 18.04 65.52
CA LEU A 296 -12.65 17.22 66.61
C LEU A 296 -11.97 18.07 67.68
N ALA A 297 -11.21 19.10 67.27
CA ALA A 297 -10.57 20.03 68.20
C ALA A 297 -11.62 20.80 69.01
N ARG A 298 -12.68 21.32 68.38
CA ARG A 298 -13.81 21.97 69.08
C ARG A 298 -14.49 21.01 70.06
N GLN A 299 -14.74 19.77 69.66
CA GLN A 299 -15.35 18.77 70.55
C GLN A 299 -14.45 18.44 71.75
N ALA A 300 -13.14 18.34 71.54
CA ALA A 300 -12.19 18.12 72.62
C ALA A 300 -12.15 19.31 73.58
N GLU A 301 -12.22 20.54 73.07
CA GLU A 301 -12.26 21.75 73.88
C GLU A 301 -13.55 21.87 74.71
N ILE A 302 -14.70 21.53 74.11
CA ILE A 302 -15.98 21.43 74.83
C ILE A 302 -15.88 20.40 75.96
N ARG A 303 -15.38 19.18 75.67
CA ARG A 303 -15.20 18.15 76.70
C ARG A 303 -14.28 18.62 77.83
N HIS A 304 -13.18 19.28 77.50
CA HIS A 304 -12.26 19.81 78.50
C HIS A 304 -12.93 20.84 79.41
N GLN A 305 -13.76 21.74 78.85
CA GLN A 305 -14.54 22.69 79.65
C GLN A 305 -15.59 21.99 80.53
N GLU A 306 -16.23 20.93 80.02
CA GLU A 306 -17.19 20.13 80.80
C GLU A 306 -16.51 19.41 81.97
N ASP A 307 -15.31 18.86 81.76
CA ASP A 307 -14.49 18.21 82.78
C ASP A 307 -14.07 19.22 83.86
N ILE A 308 -13.59 20.41 83.47
CA ILE A 308 -13.26 21.49 84.42
C ILE A 308 -14.49 21.84 85.27
N ARG A 309 -15.65 22.05 84.63
CA ARG A 309 -16.92 22.34 85.33
C ARG A 309 -17.36 21.19 86.24
N ALA A 310 -17.07 19.93 85.88
CA ALA A 310 -17.37 18.76 86.72
C ALA A 310 -16.50 18.76 87.99
N VAL A 311 -15.19 18.99 87.84
CA VAL A 311 -14.25 19.10 88.97
C VAL A 311 -14.63 20.27 89.89
N GLU A 312 -14.99 21.43 89.33
CA GLU A 312 -15.47 22.57 90.13
C GLU A 312 -16.76 22.27 90.90
N ARG A 313 -17.69 21.51 90.30
CA ARG A 313 -18.91 21.05 90.98
C ARG A 313 -18.59 20.07 92.11
N GLU A 314 -17.69 19.11 91.91
CA GLU A 314 -17.23 18.20 92.96
C GLU A 314 -16.55 18.96 94.11
N HIS A 315 -15.64 19.88 93.81
CA HIS A 315 -14.95 20.66 94.84
C HIS A 315 -15.92 21.55 95.64
N ASN A 316 -16.97 22.10 95.00
CA ASN A 316 -18.04 22.82 95.70
C ASN A 316 -18.92 21.90 96.56
N LEU A 317 -19.17 20.65 96.13
CA LEU A 317 -19.87 19.62 96.92
C LEU A 317 -19.03 19.17 98.14
N GLU A 318 -17.71 19.08 98.00
CA GLU A 318 -16.80 18.78 99.12
C GLU A 318 -16.65 19.94 100.10
N ARG A 319 -16.61 21.19 99.62
CA ARG A 319 -16.64 22.40 100.47
C ARG A 319 -17.94 22.54 101.27
N THR A 320 -19.05 22.08 100.73
CA THR A 320 -20.34 22.05 101.46
C THR A 320 -20.40 20.89 102.46
N ARG A 321 -19.79 19.72 102.16
CA ARG A 321 -19.64 18.61 103.12
C ARG A 321 -18.70 18.91 104.29
N SER A 322 -17.60 19.64 104.07
CA SER A 322 -16.61 19.99 105.11
C SER A 322 -17.09 21.08 106.07
N ARG A 323 -17.91 22.04 105.61
CA ARG A 323 -18.58 23.03 106.48
C ARG A 323 -19.59 22.43 107.47
N GLY A 324 -19.98 21.17 107.31
CA GLY A 324 -20.85 20.45 108.24
C GLY A 324 -20.17 19.82 109.47
N ARG A 325 -18.82 19.77 109.54
CA ARG A 325 -18.09 18.98 110.56
C ARG A 325 -17.27 19.76 111.60
N GLY A 326 -17.31 21.10 111.62
CA GLY A 326 -16.49 21.92 112.52
C GLY A 326 -17.30 22.83 113.46
N ARG A 327 -18.01 22.28 114.45
CA ARG A 327 -18.53 23.02 115.60
C ARG A 327 -18.19 22.25 116.87
N SER A 328 -17.17 22.68 117.61
CA SER A 328 -17.10 22.58 119.09
C SER A 328 -15.71 23.01 119.60
N ARG A 329 -15.72 24.01 120.50
CA ARG A 329 -14.67 24.44 121.46
C ARG A 329 -13.51 25.25 120.85
N ASP A 330 -13.14 26.41 121.37
CA ASP A 330 -12.92 26.68 122.80
C ASP A 330 -13.08 28.17 123.20
N ARG A 331 -13.49 28.39 124.46
CA ARG A 331 -13.44 29.66 125.21
C ARG A 331 -12.03 29.72 125.83
N GLY A 332 -11.26 30.80 125.75
CA GLY A 332 -11.48 32.08 126.42
C GLY A 332 -10.51 32.21 127.61
N TYR A 333 -9.67 33.26 127.64
CA TYR A 333 -9.29 33.99 128.86
C TYR A 333 -8.50 35.27 128.51
N ASP A 334 -8.80 36.30 129.29
CA ASP A 334 -8.42 37.73 129.27
C ASP A 334 -7.27 37.96 130.29
N PRO A 335 -6.95 39.18 130.77
CA PRO A 335 -6.73 40.48 130.13
C PRO A 335 -5.33 41.07 130.47
N TRP A 336 -4.92 42.13 129.77
CA TRP A 336 -4.61 43.48 130.29
C TRP A 336 -4.42 44.45 129.13
#